data_AF-A0A438F860-F1
#
_entry.id   AF-A0A438F860-F1
#
_cell.length_a   1.000
_cell.length_b   1.000
_cell.length_c   1.000
_cell.angle_alpha   90.00
_cell.angle_beta   90.00
_cell.angle_gamma   90.00
#
_symmetry.space_group_name_H-M   'P 1'
#
loop_
_entity.id
_entity.type
_entity.pdbx_description
1 polymer ?
#
loop_
_entity_poly.entity_id
_entity_poly.type
_entity_poly.pdbx_seq_one_letter_code
_entity_poly.pdbx_strand_id
1 'polypeptide(L)'
;MLKTELILSGLQATMFNDATSEFDVLVASDAIGMGLNLNISRIIFSTLKKFDGIEERDLTVPEIKQIAGRAGRFGSKFPDGEVTCMNVKDLPLLHSSLKSPSPVLERAGLFPTFDLLFMHSRFHPTKSLYQMLVSHFFKQMCNCSASVQGYLEWFMKDCLDRITNSVILTTDLGYEHFVDNAKLSSNYFIADCEEMLKVAAIVDELPLGLHDKYLFVISPVDMNNDISSQGLIQFAQTYAKKGIVRLREIFTPGTLQVPKSHSALKELESIYQVLDLYVWLSFRLEDSFLDRELALSQRAICSMLIEGFLERGGWRQPMASSVPSRISSTSLLSQSNKQDL
;
A
#
# COMPACT_ATOMS: atom_id res chain seq x y z
N MET A 1 -1.95 -2.71 -19.56
CA MET A 1 -0.99 -2.82 -18.44
C MET A 1 -1.84 -2.84 -17.17
N LEU A 2 -2.19 -4.02 -16.69
CA LEU A 2 -3.17 -4.19 -15.61
C LEU A 2 -2.44 -4.03 -14.28
N LYS A 3 -2.85 -3.04 -13.47
CA LYS A 3 -2.56 -2.96 -12.04
C LYS A 3 -3.33 -4.10 -11.36
N THR A 4 -2.74 -5.28 -11.35
CA THR A 4 -3.05 -6.24 -10.31
C THR A 4 -1.91 -6.06 -9.31
N GLU A 5 -2.20 -5.53 -8.13
CA GLU A 5 -1.30 -5.54 -6.97
C GLU A 5 -1.14 -7.00 -6.54
N LEU A 6 -0.46 -7.77 -7.38
CA LEU A 6 -0.18 -9.16 -7.12
C LEU A 6 0.90 -9.17 -6.07
N ILE A 7 0.46 -9.41 -4.84
CA ILE A 7 1.20 -10.17 -3.86
C ILE A 7 1.82 -11.33 -4.64
N LEU A 8 3.11 -11.23 -4.96
CA LEU A 8 3.83 -12.37 -5.49
C LEU A 8 3.77 -13.42 -4.39
N SER A 9 2.87 -14.40 -4.55
CA SER A 9 2.68 -15.38 -3.49
C SER A 9 3.97 -16.19 -3.36
N GLY A 10 4.25 -16.71 -2.17
CA GLY A 10 5.43 -17.56 -1.96
C GLY A 10 5.48 -18.73 -2.95
N LEU A 11 4.32 -19.17 -3.44
CA LEU A 11 4.19 -20.19 -4.47
C LEU A 11 4.70 -19.70 -5.84
N GLN A 12 4.30 -18.52 -6.31
CA GLN A 12 4.78 -17.94 -7.57
C GLN A 12 6.30 -17.71 -7.55
N ALA A 13 6.84 -17.26 -6.40
CA ALA A 13 8.28 -17.14 -6.20
C ALA A 13 9.00 -18.49 -6.27
N THR A 14 8.37 -19.54 -5.72
CA THR A 14 8.92 -20.91 -5.75
C THR A 14 8.92 -21.46 -7.18
N MET A 15 7.82 -21.28 -7.92
CA MET A 15 7.71 -21.68 -9.33
C MET A 15 8.74 -20.98 -10.23
N PHE A 16 9.04 -19.70 -9.98
CA PHE A 16 10.07 -18.96 -10.72
C PHE A 16 11.50 -19.42 -10.39
N ASN A 17 11.76 -19.82 -9.13
CA ASN A 17 13.11 -20.22 -8.71
C ASN A 17 13.48 -21.65 -9.12
N ASP A 18 12.47 -22.51 -9.32
CA ASP A 18 12.63 -23.90 -9.71
C ASP A 18 13.16 -24.02 -11.14
N ALA A 19 14.25 -24.77 -11.33
CA ALA A 19 14.83 -25.02 -12.65
C ALA A 19 14.01 -25.99 -13.50
N THR A 20 13.11 -26.76 -12.88
CA THR A 20 12.26 -27.73 -13.57
C THR A 20 10.91 -27.15 -14.00
N SER A 21 10.63 -25.92 -13.54
CA SER A 21 9.44 -25.16 -13.90
C SER A 21 9.51 -24.67 -15.35
N GLU A 22 8.35 -24.55 -15.99
CA GLU A 22 8.22 -23.98 -17.34
C GLU A 22 8.26 -22.44 -17.34
N PHE A 23 8.38 -21.80 -16.17
CA PHE A 23 8.26 -20.35 -16.00
C PHE A 23 9.63 -19.66 -15.85
N ASP A 24 10.19 -19.17 -16.95
CA ASP A 24 11.48 -18.45 -16.96
C ASP A 24 11.37 -16.94 -16.75
N VAL A 25 10.17 -16.37 -16.88
CA VAL A 25 9.93 -14.91 -16.86
C VAL A 25 8.95 -14.55 -15.75
N LEU A 26 9.34 -13.59 -14.93
CA LEU A 26 8.52 -13.01 -13.87
C LEU A 26 8.14 -11.57 -14.21
N VAL A 27 6.85 -11.26 -14.22
CA VAL A 27 6.32 -9.89 -14.27
C VAL A 27 5.85 -9.51 -12.88
N ALA A 28 6.40 -8.44 -12.32
CA ALA A 28 6.10 -8.02 -10.96
C ALA A 28 6.15 -6.51 -10.78
N SER A 29 5.53 -6.01 -9.71
CA SER A 29 5.62 -4.63 -9.26
C SER A 29 6.89 -4.37 -8.44
N ASP A 30 7.06 -3.15 -7.95
CA ASP A 30 8.11 -2.73 -7.01
C ASP A 30 8.12 -3.54 -5.70
N ALA A 31 7.05 -4.27 -5.39
CA ALA A 31 6.96 -5.18 -4.25
C ALA A 31 8.11 -6.22 -4.19
N ILE A 32 8.70 -6.60 -5.33
CA ILE A 32 9.86 -7.52 -5.35
C ILE A 32 11.12 -6.93 -4.74
N GLY A 33 11.15 -5.61 -4.52
CA GLY A 33 12.27 -4.91 -3.87
C GLY A 33 12.54 -5.44 -2.46
N MET A 34 11.55 -6.08 -1.81
CA MET A 34 11.65 -6.59 -0.44
C MET A 34 10.96 -7.95 -0.27
N GLY A 35 11.25 -8.64 0.84
CA GLY A 35 10.41 -9.72 1.37
C GLY A 35 10.52 -11.10 0.74
N LEU A 36 10.96 -11.23 -0.53
CA LEU A 36 11.08 -12.54 -1.20
C LEU A 36 12.54 -12.87 -1.52
N ASN A 37 12.87 -14.14 -1.67
CA ASN A 37 14.17 -14.57 -2.20
C ASN A 37 13.96 -15.08 -3.64
N LEU A 38 14.46 -14.32 -4.62
CA LEU A 38 14.26 -14.60 -6.04
C LEU A 38 15.62 -14.72 -6.75
N ASN A 39 15.78 -15.73 -7.59
CA ASN A 39 16.97 -15.97 -8.40
C ASN A 39 16.87 -15.20 -9.72
N ILE A 40 17.11 -13.89 -9.69
CA ILE A 40 16.93 -13.02 -10.85
C ILE A 40 18.28 -12.77 -11.53
N SER A 41 18.39 -13.09 -12.83
CA SER A 41 19.55 -12.76 -13.67
C SER A 41 19.48 -11.33 -14.19
N ARG A 42 18.31 -10.92 -14.71
CA ARG A 42 18.10 -9.62 -15.34
C ARG A 42 16.82 -8.95 -14.85
N ILE A 43 16.92 -7.70 -14.44
CA ILE A 43 15.77 -6.81 -14.19
C ILE A 43 15.53 -5.94 -15.42
N ILE A 44 14.28 -5.89 -15.86
CA ILE A 44 13.84 -5.04 -16.98
C ILE A 44 12.75 -4.10 -16.49
N PHE A 45 13.06 -2.81 -16.40
CA PHE A 45 12.07 -1.79 -16.04
C PHE A 45 11.13 -1.54 -17.21
N SER A 46 9.83 -1.77 -17.01
CA SER A 46 8.81 -1.43 -18.01
C SER A 46 8.61 0.08 -18.16
N THR A 47 8.73 0.82 -17.05
CA THR A 47 8.66 2.28 -16.95
C THR A 47 9.45 2.71 -15.71
N LEU A 48 10.01 3.93 -15.71
CA LEU A 48 10.63 4.55 -14.54
C LEU A 48 9.69 5.54 -13.84
N LYS A 49 8.40 5.46 -14.13
CA LYS A 49 7.35 6.28 -13.50
C LYS A 49 6.42 5.44 -12.65
N LYS A 50 5.95 6.02 -11.55
CA LYS A 50 5.01 5.42 -10.60
C LYS A 50 3.91 6.42 -10.26
N PHE A 51 2.71 5.89 -10.04
CA PHE A 51 1.59 6.66 -9.52
C PHE A 51 1.48 6.44 -8.01
N ASP A 52 1.61 7.50 -7.23
CA ASP A 52 1.60 7.46 -5.76
C ASP A 52 0.21 7.72 -5.15
N GLY A 53 -0.86 7.66 -5.95
CA GLY A 53 -2.23 7.98 -5.52
C GLY A 53 -2.69 9.37 -5.94
N ILE A 54 -1.74 10.30 -6.14
CA ILE A 54 -2.02 11.71 -6.49
C ILE A 54 -1.59 12.00 -7.93
N GLU A 55 -0.32 11.78 -8.24
CA GLU A 55 0.26 12.05 -9.56
C GLU A 55 1.21 10.95 -10.01
N GLU A 56 1.53 10.97 -11.31
CA GLU A 56 2.56 10.13 -11.89
C GLU A 56 3.92 10.85 -11.77
N ARG A 57 4.82 10.28 -10.97
CA ARG A 57 6.18 10.81 -10.75
C ARG A 57 7.24 9.81 -11.16
N ASP A 58 8.47 10.30 -11.33
CA ASP A 58 9.62 9.43 -11.56
C ASP A 58 9.97 8.63 -10.28
N LEU A 59 10.51 7.43 -10.47
CA LEU A 59 11.06 6.61 -9.39
C LEU A 59 12.27 7.31 -8.76
N THR A 60 12.35 7.26 -7.44
CA THR A 60 13.48 7.79 -6.68
C THR A 60 14.71 6.89 -6.83
N VAL A 61 15.90 7.46 -6.61
CA VAL A 61 17.17 6.72 -6.62
C VAL A 61 17.15 5.49 -5.69
N PRO A 62 16.67 5.58 -4.44
CA PRO A 62 16.53 4.40 -3.58
C PRO A 62 15.61 3.32 -4.15
N GLU A 63 14.44 3.67 -4.68
CA GLU A 63 13.49 2.72 -5.28
C GLU A 63 14.14 1.96 -6.45
N ILE A 64 14.78 2.70 -7.38
CA ILE A 64 15.48 2.12 -8.53
C ILE A 64 16.58 1.16 -8.06
N LYS A 65 17.43 1.58 -7.12
CA LYS A 65 18.52 0.75 -6.60
C LYS A 65 18.01 -0.49 -5.87
N GLN A 66 16.93 -0.35 -5.10
CA GLN A 66 16.33 -1.45 -4.36
C GLN A 66 15.81 -2.54 -5.30
N ILE A 67 15.13 -2.15 -6.39
CA ILE A 67 14.63 -3.06 -7.41
C ILE A 67 15.78 -3.63 -8.24
N ALA A 68 16.69 -2.79 -8.72
CA ALA A 68 17.84 -3.18 -9.54
C ALA A 68 18.77 -4.16 -8.81
N GLY A 69 19.01 -3.95 -7.51
CA GLY A 69 19.83 -4.83 -6.67
C GLY A 69 19.22 -6.20 -6.37
N ARG A 70 18.03 -6.50 -6.91
CA ARG A 70 17.44 -7.84 -6.90
C ARG A 70 18.06 -8.77 -7.93
N ALA A 71 18.67 -8.23 -8.99
CA ALA A 71 19.48 -9.00 -9.93
C ALA A 71 20.84 -9.36 -9.33
N GLY A 72 21.34 -10.57 -9.56
CA GLY A 72 22.71 -10.95 -9.19
C GLY A 72 22.94 -11.09 -7.69
N ARG A 73 21.96 -11.61 -6.93
CA ARG A 73 22.10 -11.78 -5.47
C ARG A 73 23.22 -12.76 -5.14
N PHE A 74 24.03 -12.45 -4.13
CA PHE A 74 25.06 -13.35 -3.62
C PHE A 74 24.45 -14.69 -3.19
N GLY A 75 25.05 -15.78 -3.64
CA GLY A 75 24.54 -17.15 -3.40
C GLY A 75 23.37 -17.57 -4.28
N SER A 76 22.95 -16.75 -5.25
CA SER A 76 22.00 -17.16 -6.29
C SER A 76 22.71 -17.88 -7.44
N LYS A 77 21.94 -18.49 -8.34
CA LYS A 77 22.45 -19.12 -9.57
C LYS A 77 23.20 -18.14 -10.48
N PHE A 78 22.94 -16.84 -10.33
CA PHE A 78 23.49 -15.78 -11.16
C PHE A 78 24.36 -14.86 -10.29
N PRO A 79 25.70 -14.98 -10.35
CA PRO A 79 26.58 -14.12 -9.56
C PRO A 79 26.61 -12.68 -10.07
N ASP A 80 26.42 -12.49 -11.38
CA ASP A 80 26.37 -11.19 -12.03
C ASP A 80 24.93 -10.84 -12.42
N GLY A 81 24.47 -9.65 -12.01
CA GLY A 81 23.12 -9.15 -12.29
C GLY A 81 23.11 -8.09 -13.38
N GLU A 82 22.17 -8.20 -14.32
CA GLU A 82 21.96 -7.22 -15.38
C GLU A 82 20.70 -6.39 -15.14
N VAL A 83 20.73 -5.12 -15.55
CA VAL A 83 19.59 -4.21 -15.38
C VAL A 83 19.43 -3.36 -16.64
N THR A 84 18.21 -3.29 -17.17
CA THR A 84 17.89 -2.50 -18.37
C THR A 84 16.46 -1.97 -18.32
N CYS A 85 16.08 -1.17 -19.31
CA CYS A 85 14.73 -0.62 -19.50
C CYS A 85 14.11 -1.17 -20.79
N MET A 86 12.77 -1.31 -20.83
CA MET A 86 12.03 -1.60 -22.06
C MET A 86 12.17 -0.48 -23.08
N ASN A 87 12.12 0.77 -22.63
CA ASN A 87 12.28 1.94 -23.47
C ASN A 87 13.71 2.48 -23.40
N VAL A 88 14.33 2.66 -24.57
CA VAL A 88 15.71 3.19 -24.69
C VAL A 88 15.85 4.60 -24.11
N LYS A 89 14.76 5.39 -24.13
CA LYS A 89 14.73 6.77 -23.61
C LYS A 89 14.96 6.85 -22.09
N ASP A 90 14.63 5.78 -21.37
CA ASP A 90 14.71 5.73 -19.90
C ASP A 90 16.10 5.28 -19.42
N LEU A 91 16.90 4.70 -20.32
CA LEU A 91 18.23 4.15 -20.02
C LEU A 91 19.22 5.18 -19.44
N PRO A 92 19.28 6.45 -19.92
CA PRO A 92 20.14 7.47 -19.30
C PRO A 92 19.76 7.76 -17.85
N LEU A 93 18.47 7.82 -17.53
CA LEU A 93 17.96 8.06 -16.18
C LEU A 93 18.27 6.89 -15.25
N LEU A 94 18.15 5.65 -15.74
CA LEU A 94 18.55 4.47 -15.00
C LEU A 94 20.05 4.49 -14.66
N HIS A 95 20.91 4.77 -15.65
CA HIS A 95 22.36 4.80 -15.45
C HIS A 95 22.79 5.92 -14.49
N SER A 96 22.20 7.11 -14.58
CA SER A 96 22.51 8.20 -13.66
C SER A 96 22.07 7.86 -12.23
N SER A 97 20.90 7.23 -12.06
CA SER A 97 20.35 6.84 -10.75
C SER A 97 21.13 5.73 -10.07
N LEU A 98 21.66 4.75 -10.82
CA LEU A 98 22.48 3.69 -10.24
C LEU A 98 23.86 4.18 -9.79
N LYS A 99 24.41 5.21 -10.47
CA LYS A 99 25.72 5.79 -10.15
C LYS A 99 25.66 6.84 -9.04
N SER A 100 24.53 7.52 -8.87
CA SER A 100 24.39 8.55 -7.83
C SER A 100 24.40 7.93 -6.43
N PRO A 101 24.90 8.61 -5.39
CA PRO A 101 24.78 8.14 -4.01
C PRO A 101 23.31 8.17 -3.56
N SER A 102 22.93 7.28 -2.64
CA SER A 102 21.59 7.33 -2.05
C SER A 102 21.48 8.55 -1.13
N PRO A 103 20.36 9.29 -1.14
CA PRO A 103 20.18 10.45 -0.27
C PRO A 103 20.20 10.03 1.20
N VAL A 104 20.76 10.91 2.05
CA VAL A 104 20.75 10.71 3.50
C VAL A 104 19.37 11.07 4.04
N LEU A 105 18.83 10.24 4.94
CA LEU A 105 17.55 10.53 5.60
C LEU A 105 17.76 11.62 6.65
N GLU A 106 17.05 12.73 6.50
CA GLU A 106 17.21 13.92 7.37
C GLU A 106 16.22 13.92 8.55
N ARG A 107 15.07 13.24 8.39
CA ARG A 107 13.96 13.33 9.34
C ARG A 107 13.30 11.97 9.58
N ALA A 108 12.77 11.77 10.77
CA ALA A 108 12.02 10.57 11.16
C ALA A 108 10.53 10.86 11.42
N GLY A 109 9.66 9.95 10.98
CA GLY A 109 8.22 10.02 11.22
C GLY A 109 7.87 9.70 12.67
N LEU A 110 6.97 10.48 13.27
CA LEU A 110 6.39 10.25 14.59
C LEU A 110 4.88 10.08 14.46
N PHE A 111 4.29 9.32 15.38
CA PHE A 111 2.86 9.08 15.42
C PHE A 111 2.37 9.19 16.88
N PRO A 112 1.22 9.82 17.16
CA PRO A 112 0.70 9.95 18.52
C PRO A 112 0.36 8.57 19.11
N THR A 113 0.96 8.24 20.25
CA THR A 113 0.64 7.02 20.99
C THR A 113 -0.73 7.11 21.65
N PHE A 114 -1.32 5.95 21.96
CA PHE A 114 -2.58 5.90 22.69
C PHE A 114 -2.53 6.70 24.00
N ASP A 115 -1.45 6.60 24.77
CA ASP A 115 -1.30 7.31 26.04
C ASP A 115 -1.39 8.83 25.87
N LEU A 116 -0.79 9.37 24.80
CA LEU A 116 -0.85 10.79 24.49
C LEU A 116 -2.28 11.22 24.12
N LEU A 117 -2.98 10.42 23.31
CA LEU A 117 -4.38 10.67 22.95
C LEU A 117 -5.32 10.54 24.15
N PHE A 118 -5.10 9.56 25.02
CA PHE A 118 -5.84 9.36 26.26
C PHE A 118 -5.64 10.53 27.24
N MET A 119 -4.40 10.99 27.41
CA MET A 119 -4.12 12.18 28.22
C MET A 119 -4.82 13.41 27.63
N HIS A 120 -4.77 13.60 26.31
CA HIS A 120 -5.44 14.70 25.63
C HIS A 120 -6.97 14.65 25.80
N SER A 121 -7.59 13.46 25.73
CA SER A 121 -9.04 13.32 25.92
C SER A 121 -9.49 13.68 27.32
N ARG A 122 -8.65 13.48 28.35
CA ARG A 122 -8.96 13.90 29.73
C ARG A 122 -9.00 15.41 29.89
N PHE A 123 -8.16 16.14 29.15
CA PHE A 123 -8.16 17.61 29.14
C PHE A 123 -9.24 18.20 28.21
N HIS A 124 -9.72 17.42 27.24
CA HIS A 124 -10.75 17.83 26.29
C HIS A 124 -11.85 16.77 26.15
N PRO A 125 -12.71 16.61 27.18
CA PRO A 125 -13.72 15.54 27.21
C PRO A 125 -14.79 15.67 26.13
N THR A 126 -14.93 16.84 25.51
CA THR A 126 -15.89 17.09 24.41
C THR A 126 -15.32 16.81 23.03
N LYS A 127 -13.99 16.60 22.89
CA LYS A 127 -13.37 16.37 21.58
C LYS A 127 -13.45 14.90 21.20
N SER A 128 -13.90 14.65 19.96
CA SER A 128 -13.92 13.31 19.37
C SER A 128 -12.50 12.84 19.00
N LEU A 129 -12.29 11.54 18.76
CA LEU A 129 -10.97 11.01 18.38
C LEU A 129 -10.48 11.61 17.06
N TYR A 130 -11.37 11.73 16.08
CA TYR A 130 -11.13 12.43 14.83
C TYR A 130 -10.64 13.87 15.08
N GLN A 131 -11.37 14.64 15.89
CA GLN A 131 -10.97 16.01 16.21
C GLN A 131 -9.60 16.08 16.91
N MET A 132 -9.28 15.11 17.78
CA MET A 132 -7.97 15.03 18.42
C MET A 132 -6.86 14.78 17.39
N LEU A 133 -7.04 13.83 16.47
CA LEU A 133 -6.06 13.50 15.42
C LEU A 133 -5.88 14.67 14.44
N VAL A 134 -6.99 15.27 14.00
CA VAL A 134 -7.00 16.46 13.12
C VAL A 134 -6.28 17.63 13.79
N SER A 135 -6.59 17.94 15.05
CA SER A 135 -5.97 19.08 15.74
C SER A 135 -4.44 18.96 15.90
N HIS A 136 -3.91 17.73 16.02
CA HIS A 136 -2.47 17.48 16.00
C HIS A 136 -1.88 17.64 14.59
N PHE A 137 -2.59 17.17 13.56
CA PHE A 137 -2.19 17.32 12.16
C PHE A 137 -2.14 18.79 11.70
N PHE A 138 -3.16 19.59 12.03
CA PHE A 138 -3.27 20.99 11.61
C PHE A 138 -2.20 21.90 12.22
N LYS A 139 -1.82 21.69 13.48
CA LYS A 139 -0.77 22.50 14.14
C LYS A 139 0.59 22.37 13.48
N GLN A 140 0.83 21.32 12.71
CA GLN A 140 2.04 21.13 11.94
C GLN A 140 1.99 21.81 10.56
N MET A 141 0.82 21.86 9.91
CA MET A 141 0.69 22.52 8.61
C MET A 141 0.92 24.03 8.69
N CYS A 142 0.55 24.67 9.81
CA CYS A 142 0.87 26.07 10.07
C CYS A 142 2.38 26.36 10.25
N ASN A 143 3.24 25.33 10.33
CA ASN A 143 4.69 25.46 10.36
C ASN A 143 5.37 25.12 9.01
N CYS A 144 4.61 24.85 7.94
CA CYS A 144 5.12 24.63 6.57
C CYS A 144 4.94 25.89 5.69
N SER A 145 5.74 26.02 4.64
CA SER A 145 5.81 27.25 3.81
C SER A 145 4.49 27.57 3.07
N ALA A 146 4.28 28.87 2.83
CA ALA A 146 3.05 29.49 2.32
C ALA A 146 2.52 28.96 0.96
N SER A 147 3.29 28.17 0.20
CA SER A 147 2.89 27.68 -1.13
C SER A 147 1.92 26.51 -1.11
N VAL A 148 1.84 25.75 -0.01
CA VAL A 148 0.92 24.61 0.16
C VAL A 148 -0.43 25.06 0.76
N GLN A 149 -0.48 26.29 1.27
CA GLN A 149 -1.60 26.85 2.03
C GLN A 149 -2.86 27.06 1.16
N GLY A 150 -2.71 27.46 -0.10
CA GLY A 150 -3.85 27.77 -0.99
C GLY A 150 -4.62 26.55 -1.53
N TYR A 151 -3.95 25.41 -1.73
CA TYR A 151 -4.62 24.19 -2.22
C TYR A 151 -5.44 23.50 -1.11
N LEU A 152 -4.97 23.60 0.13
CA LEU A 152 -5.63 23.04 1.30
C LEU A 152 -6.79 23.89 1.80
N GLU A 153 -6.75 25.22 1.65
CA GLU A 153 -7.92 26.08 1.91
C GLU A 153 -9.11 25.70 1.03
N TRP A 154 -8.87 25.30 -0.22
CA TRP A 154 -9.92 24.83 -1.13
C TRP A 154 -10.50 23.46 -0.71
N PHE A 155 -9.63 22.48 -0.42
CA PHE A 155 -10.07 21.14 0.04
C PHE A 155 -10.80 21.22 1.38
N MET A 156 -10.34 22.08 2.28
CA MET A 156 -10.99 22.36 3.56
C MET A 156 -12.35 23.01 3.38
N LYS A 157 -12.53 23.94 2.43
CA LYS A 157 -13.84 24.56 2.22
C LYS A 157 -14.89 23.56 1.75
N ASP A 158 -14.51 22.61 0.90
CA ASP A 158 -15.44 21.58 0.37
C ASP A 158 -15.78 20.49 1.39
N CYS A 159 -14.83 20.12 2.27
CA CYS A 159 -15.07 19.16 3.36
C CYS A 159 -15.76 19.80 4.58
N LEU A 160 -15.43 21.04 4.94
CA LEU A 160 -16.02 21.73 6.11
C LEU A 160 -17.47 22.17 5.83
N ASP A 161 -17.82 22.60 4.61
CA ASP A 161 -19.20 22.94 4.23
C ASP A 161 -20.15 21.74 4.34
N ARG A 162 -19.63 20.51 4.31
CA ARG A 162 -20.43 19.28 4.46
C ARG A 162 -20.63 18.85 5.92
N ILE A 163 -19.82 19.34 6.85
CA ILE A 163 -19.76 18.80 8.23
C ILE A 163 -20.22 19.82 9.29
N THR A 164 -20.14 21.13 9.04
CA THR A 164 -20.52 22.10 10.06
C THR A 164 -21.90 22.69 9.85
N ASN A 165 -22.88 22.13 10.55
CA ASN A 165 -24.03 22.90 11.00
C ASN A 165 -24.44 22.47 12.41
N SER A 166 -23.56 22.70 13.40
CA SER A 166 -23.95 23.15 14.75
C SER A 166 -22.81 23.13 15.78
N VAL A 167 -22.90 24.12 16.66
CA VAL A 167 -22.38 24.23 18.05
C VAL A 167 -21.14 25.12 18.29
N ILE A 168 -21.42 26.07 19.18
CA ILE A 168 -20.72 27.25 19.69
C ILE A 168 -19.55 26.87 20.61
N LEU A 169 -18.44 27.61 20.50
CA LEU A 169 -17.28 27.55 21.39
C LEU A 169 -17.53 28.39 22.66
N THR A 170 -17.29 27.82 23.85
CA THR A 170 -16.97 28.61 25.05
C THR A 170 -15.67 28.12 25.66
N THR A 171 -14.76 29.09 25.78
CA THR A 171 -13.54 29.23 26.59
C THR A 171 -13.20 28.15 27.62
N ASP A 172 -11.93 27.72 27.60
CA ASP A 172 -11.11 27.58 28.82
C ASP A 172 -9.63 27.87 28.51
N LEU A 173 -9.17 29.02 29.03
CA LEU A 173 -7.78 29.49 28.99
C LEU A 173 -6.93 28.65 29.95
N GLY A 174 -6.05 27.82 29.42
CA GLY A 174 -5.04 27.13 30.21
C GLY A 174 -4.20 26.10 29.45
N TYR A 175 -4.74 25.50 28.38
CA TYR A 175 -4.09 24.39 27.68
C TYR A 175 -3.75 24.64 26.20
N GLU A 176 -4.26 25.73 25.59
CA GLU A 176 -3.76 26.19 24.28
C GLU A 176 -2.22 26.24 24.30
N HIS A 177 -1.63 26.67 25.42
CA HIS A 177 -0.19 26.68 25.62
C HIS A 177 0.55 25.34 25.48
N PHE A 178 -0.01 24.17 25.83
CA PHE A 178 0.75 22.90 25.75
C PHE A 178 0.74 22.33 24.33
N VAL A 179 -0.44 22.34 23.70
CA VAL A 179 -0.57 21.90 22.32
C VAL A 179 0.06 22.93 21.36
N ASP A 180 0.11 24.22 21.71
CA ASP A 180 0.88 25.25 20.97
C ASP A 180 2.40 25.12 21.17
N ASN A 181 2.83 24.42 22.22
CA ASN A 181 4.25 24.20 22.53
C ASN A 181 4.77 22.80 22.14
N ALA A 182 3.96 21.97 21.48
CA ALA A 182 4.42 20.73 20.87
C ALA A 182 5.34 21.05 19.67
N LYS A 183 6.57 21.45 19.99
CA LYS A 183 7.62 21.74 19.00
C LYS A 183 8.30 20.44 18.66
N LEU A 184 8.02 19.95 17.45
CA LEU A 184 8.84 18.91 16.84
C LEU A 184 10.24 19.48 16.62
N SER A 185 11.27 18.73 17.02
CA SER A 185 12.62 19.02 16.57
C SER A 185 12.69 18.93 15.04
N SER A 186 13.58 19.70 14.41
CA SER A 186 13.75 19.75 12.95
C SER A 186 13.95 18.37 12.32
N ASN A 187 14.47 17.42 13.09
CA ASN A 187 14.78 16.06 12.65
C ASN A 187 13.56 15.12 12.68
N TYR A 188 12.35 15.62 12.95
CA TYR A 188 11.13 14.82 13.00
C TYR A 188 10.00 15.44 12.19
N PHE A 189 9.05 14.60 11.79
CA PHE A 189 7.77 14.99 11.18
C PHE A 189 6.67 14.06 11.69
N ILE A 190 5.43 14.51 11.79
CA ILE A 190 4.31 13.56 12.02
C ILE A 190 4.03 12.79 10.73
N ALA A 191 3.87 11.48 10.86
CA ALA A 191 3.54 10.59 9.77
C ALA A 191 2.16 10.91 9.17
N ASP A 192 1.98 10.58 7.90
CA ASP A 192 0.67 10.69 7.26
C ASP A 192 -0.34 9.75 7.93
N CYS A 193 -1.53 10.29 8.20
CA CYS A 193 -2.60 9.63 8.95
C CYS A 193 -3.93 9.68 8.19
N GLU A 194 -3.95 9.94 6.87
CA GLU A 194 -5.18 10.12 6.09
C GLU A 194 -6.17 8.95 6.27
N GLU A 195 -5.70 7.71 6.09
CA GLU A 195 -6.55 6.51 6.26
C GLU A 195 -7.09 6.39 7.68
N MET A 196 -6.27 6.70 8.69
CA MET A 196 -6.69 6.70 10.10
C MET A 196 -7.77 7.75 10.38
N LEU A 197 -7.69 8.93 9.74
CA LEU A 197 -8.71 9.96 9.84
C LEU A 197 -10.03 9.50 9.23
N LYS A 198 -10.00 8.80 8.09
CA LYS A 198 -11.19 8.20 7.47
C LYS A 198 -11.87 7.20 8.41
N VAL A 199 -11.09 6.33 9.06
CA VAL A 199 -11.63 5.38 10.05
C VAL A 199 -12.17 6.10 11.29
N ALA A 200 -11.43 7.08 11.82
CA ALA A 200 -11.82 7.82 13.01
C ALA A 200 -13.17 8.54 12.84
N ALA A 201 -13.42 9.11 11.66
CA ALA A 201 -14.69 9.76 11.32
C ALA A 201 -15.89 8.82 11.42
N ILE A 202 -15.71 7.54 11.09
CA ILE A 202 -16.77 6.52 11.16
C ILE A 202 -16.95 6.03 12.59
N VAL A 203 -15.83 5.72 13.26
CA VAL A 203 -15.81 5.07 14.57
C VAL A 203 -16.23 6.03 15.68
N ASP A 204 -16.09 7.34 15.47
CA ASP A 204 -16.52 8.35 16.44
C ASP A 204 -18.04 8.38 16.67
N GLU A 205 -18.82 8.07 15.63
CA GLU A 205 -20.29 7.97 15.69
C GLU A 205 -20.77 6.75 16.50
N LEU A 206 -19.87 5.82 16.84
CA LEU A 206 -20.20 4.61 17.56
C LEU A 206 -20.00 4.79 19.08
N PRO A 207 -20.85 4.17 19.92
CA PRO A 207 -20.77 4.24 21.38
C PRO A 207 -19.65 3.35 21.94
N LEU A 208 -18.42 3.56 21.48
CA LEU A 208 -17.23 2.81 21.86
C LEU A 208 -16.35 3.59 22.84
N GLY A 209 -15.63 2.87 23.71
CA GLY A 209 -14.59 3.46 24.54
C GLY A 209 -13.42 3.97 23.71
N LEU A 210 -12.70 4.99 24.20
CA LEU A 210 -11.59 5.60 23.45
C LEU A 210 -10.50 4.59 23.05
N HIS A 211 -10.22 3.61 23.91
CA HIS A 211 -9.25 2.55 23.62
C HIS A 211 -9.68 1.72 22.41
N ASP A 212 -10.93 1.26 22.40
CA ASP A 212 -11.47 0.47 21.30
C ASP A 212 -11.52 1.29 20.01
N LYS A 213 -11.93 2.57 20.10
CA LYS A 213 -11.89 3.48 18.95
C LYS A 213 -10.49 3.59 18.37
N TYR A 214 -9.48 3.75 19.22
CA TYR A 214 -8.08 3.80 18.80
C TYR A 214 -7.64 2.50 18.11
N LEU A 215 -8.01 1.32 18.64
CA LEU A 215 -7.67 0.03 18.03
C LEU A 215 -8.25 -0.13 16.62
N PHE A 216 -9.50 0.30 16.40
CA PHE A 216 -10.08 0.31 15.06
C PHE A 216 -9.36 1.30 14.14
N VAL A 217 -9.03 2.50 14.63
CA VAL A 217 -8.34 3.54 13.83
C VAL A 217 -6.97 3.10 13.36
N ILE A 218 -6.19 2.39 14.18
CA ILE A 218 -4.86 1.90 13.79
C ILE A 218 -4.90 0.59 13.00
N SER A 219 -6.09 0.01 12.78
CA SER A 219 -6.22 -1.26 12.07
C SER A 219 -5.87 -1.09 10.59
N PRO A 220 -5.16 -2.06 9.97
CA PRO A 220 -4.74 -1.96 8.58
C PRO A 220 -5.93 -2.23 7.66
N VAL A 221 -6.51 -1.17 7.11
CA VAL A 221 -7.65 -1.23 6.19
C VAL A 221 -7.48 -0.18 5.11
N ASP A 222 -7.75 -0.56 3.86
CA ASP A 222 -7.86 0.38 2.75
C ASP A 222 -9.29 0.92 2.70
N MET A 223 -9.47 2.18 3.07
CA MET A 223 -10.79 2.82 3.08
C MET A 223 -11.27 3.22 1.68
N ASN A 224 -10.42 3.11 0.65
CA ASN A 224 -10.78 3.36 -0.74
C ASN A 224 -11.39 2.12 -1.42
N ASN A 225 -11.35 0.96 -0.74
CA ASN A 225 -11.97 -0.28 -1.19
C ASN A 225 -13.33 -0.46 -0.52
N ASP A 226 -14.40 -0.52 -1.34
CA ASP A 226 -15.78 -0.61 -0.84
C ASP A 226 -16.01 -1.84 0.05
N ILE A 227 -15.48 -3.01 -0.33
CA ILE A 227 -15.69 -4.24 0.44
C ILE A 227 -14.93 -4.18 1.76
N SER A 228 -13.68 -3.70 1.73
CA SER A 228 -12.83 -3.60 2.93
C SER A 228 -13.37 -2.58 3.93
N SER A 229 -13.77 -1.39 3.45
CA SER A 229 -14.39 -0.35 4.28
C SER A 229 -15.72 -0.80 4.89
N GLN A 230 -16.60 -1.46 4.12
CA GLN A 230 -17.84 -2.03 4.64
C GLN A 230 -17.58 -3.14 5.68
N GLY A 231 -16.57 -3.98 5.46
CA GLY A 231 -16.15 -5.00 6.43
C GLY A 231 -15.77 -4.38 7.78
N LEU A 232 -14.94 -3.34 7.77
CA LEU A 232 -14.58 -2.59 8.98
C LEU A 232 -15.79 -1.97 9.67
N ILE A 233 -16.65 -1.26 8.91
CA ILE A 233 -17.87 -0.63 9.44
C ILE A 233 -18.75 -1.67 10.12
N GLN A 234 -18.96 -2.81 9.46
CA GLN A 234 -19.79 -3.89 10.00
C GLN A 234 -19.18 -4.48 11.28
N PHE A 235 -17.86 -4.69 11.33
CA PHE A 235 -17.18 -5.15 12.55
C PHE A 235 -17.33 -4.15 13.69
N ALA A 236 -17.07 -2.87 13.45
CA ALA A 236 -17.16 -1.83 14.46
C ALA A 236 -18.60 -1.66 14.98
N GLN A 237 -19.60 -1.64 14.10
CA GLN A 237 -21.01 -1.56 14.47
C GLN A 237 -21.49 -2.80 15.25
N THR A 238 -21.08 -4.00 14.83
CA THR A 238 -21.46 -5.24 15.52
C THR A 238 -20.83 -5.30 16.91
N TYR A 239 -19.56 -4.91 17.01
CA TYR A 239 -18.84 -4.79 18.28
C TYR A 239 -19.52 -3.77 19.20
N ALA A 240 -19.86 -2.58 18.71
CA ALA A 240 -20.54 -1.55 19.50
C ALA A 240 -21.91 -1.98 20.03
N LYS A 241 -22.65 -2.79 19.26
CA LYS A 241 -24.01 -3.24 19.63
C LYS A 241 -24.02 -4.46 20.55
N LYS A 242 -23.16 -5.45 20.28
CA LYS A 242 -23.21 -6.77 20.93
C LYS A 242 -22.00 -7.05 21.83
N GLY A 243 -20.91 -6.31 21.70
CA GLY A 243 -19.61 -6.60 22.32
C GLY A 243 -18.89 -7.82 21.74
N ILE A 244 -19.52 -8.56 20.82
CA ILE A 244 -18.99 -9.78 20.21
C ILE A 244 -19.23 -9.74 18.71
N VAL A 245 -18.20 -10.07 17.93
CA VAL A 245 -18.23 -10.12 16.47
C VAL A 245 -17.96 -11.55 16.02
N ARG A 246 -18.99 -12.24 15.56
CA ARG A 246 -18.88 -13.58 14.97
C ARG A 246 -18.73 -13.48 13.47
N LEU A 247 -17.69 -14.10 12.93
CA LEU A 247 -17.43 -14.06 11.49
C LEU A 247 -18.57 -14.71 10.71
N ARG A 248 -19.19 -15.76 11.26
CA ARG A 248 -20.31 -16.49 10.61
C ARG A 248 -21.56 -15.65 10.37
N GLU A 249 -21.76 -14.57 11.15
CA GLU A 249 -22.91 -13.68 10.99
C GLU A 249 -22.72 -12.67 9.85
N ILE A 250 -21.48 -12.47 9.42
CA ILE A 250 -21.06 -11.46 8.44
C ILE A 250 -20.64 -12.13 7.14
N PHE A 251 -20.05 -13.31 7.24
CA PHE A 251 -19.53 -14.09 6.14
C PHE A 251 -20.12 -15.50 6.16
N THR A 252 -20.80 -15.90 5.09
CA THR A 252 -21.38 -17.25 4.95
C THR A 252 -20.32 -18.20 4.37
N PRO A 253 -19.77 -19.16 5.15
CA PRO A 253 -18.75 -20.09 4.67
C PRO A 253 -19.30 -20.95 3.52
N GLY A 254 -18.44 -21.25 2.53
CA GLY A 254 -18.81 -22.08 1.37
C GLY A 254 -19.39 -21.32 0.17
N THR A 255 -19.52 -20.00 0.25
CA THR A 255 -19.88 -19.14 -0.89
C THR A 255 -18.70 -18.83 -1.81
N LEU A 256 -17.47 -19.05 -1.34
CA LEU A 256 -16.25 -18.77 -2.11
C LEU A 256 -16.10 -19.76 -3.25
N GLN A 257 -15.87 -19.22 -4.44
CA GLN A 257 -15.64 -19.98 -5.66
C GLN A 257 -14.40 -19.44 -6.36
N VAL A 258 -13.81 -20.26 -7.22
CA VAL A 258 -12.71 -19.80 -8.08
C VAL A 258 -13.21 -18.62 -8.93
N PRO A 259 -12.53 -17.47 -8.91
CA PRO A 259 -12.88 -16.34 -9.76
C PRO A 259 -12.94 -16.74 -11.23
N LYS A 260 -13.88 -16.15 -11.99
CA LYS A 260 -13.97 -16.36 -13.46
C LYS A 260 -13.56 -15.12 -14.25
N SER A 261 -13.41 -13.99 -13.57
CA SER A 261 -13.07 -12.68 -14.15
C SER A 261 -12.10 -11.93 -13.25
N HIS A 262 -11.43 -10.91 -13.81
CA HIS A 262 -10.55 -10.04 -13.03
C HIS A 262 -11.31 -9.21 -11.98
N SER A 263 -12.59 -8.89 -12.24
CA SER A 263 -13.44 -8.23 -11.24
C SER A 263 -13.71 -9.15 -10.04
N ALA A 264 -14.06 -10.41 -10.30
CA ALA A 264 -14.27 -11.41 -9.25
C ALA A 264 -12.97 -11.74 -8.49
N LEU A 265 -11.80 -11.65 -9.15
CA LEU A 265 -10.50 -11.75 -8.48
C LEU A 265 -10.32 -10.60 -7.49
N LYS A 266 -10.57 -9.35 -7.92
CA LYS A 266 -10.46 -8.17 -7.07
C LYS A 266 -11.41 -8.24 -5.88
N GLU A 267 -12.64 -8.72 -6.07
CA GLU A 267 -13.59 -8.97 -4.99
C GLU A 267 -13.04 -9.99 -3.98
N LEU A 268 -12.44 -11.08 -4.47
CA LEU A 268 -11.83 -12.11 -3.62
C LEU A 268 -10.59 -11.59 -2.86
N GLU A 269 -9.79 -10.74 -3.48
CA GLU A 269 -8.67 -10.01 -2.84
C GLU A 269 -9.19 -9.09 -1.72
N SER A 270 -10.27 -8.34 -1.96
CA SER A 270 -10.89 -7.53 -0.90
C SER A 270 -11.42 -8.39 0.25
N ILE A 271 -12.06 -9.53 -0.05
CA ILE A 271 -12.52 -10.47 0.99
C ILE A 271 -11.33 -11.00 1.81
N TYR A 272 -10.21 -11.32 1.15
CA TYR A 272 -8.98 -11.71 1.84
C TYR A 272 -8.51 -10.62 2.81
N GLN A 273 -8.52 -9.35 2.40
CA GLN A 273 -8.17 -8.22 3.26
C GLN A 273 -9.11 -8.09 4.46
N VAL A 274 -10.42 -8.26 4.28
CA VAL A 274 -11.40 -8.25 5.38
C VAL A 274 -11.16 -9.39 6.37
N LEU A 275 -10.81 -10.59 5.90
CA LEU A 275 -10.46 -11.71 6.76
C LEU A 275 -9.17 -11.45 7.53
N ASP A 276 -8.18 -10.83 6.90
CA ASP A 276 -6.93 -10.44 7.56
C ASP A 276 -7.16 -9.37 8.63
N LEU A 277 -8.01 -8.38 8.34
CA LEU A 277 -8.49 -7.39 9.31
C LEU A 277 -9.17 -8.05 10.52
N TYR A 278 -10.05 -9.04 10.29
CA TYR A 278 -10.69 -9.79 11.37
C TYR A 278 -9.64 -10.50 12.24
N VAL A 279 -8.65 -11.17 11.62
CA VAL A 279 -7.55 -11.82 12.34
C VAL A 279 -6.76 -10.79 13.15
N TRP A 280 -6.42 -9.64 12.57
CA TRP A 280 -5.70 -8.57 13.23
C TRP A 280 -6.43 -8.04 14.47
N LEU A 281 -7.74 -7.82 14.36
CA LEU A 281 -8.61 -7.40 15.47
C LEU A 281 -8.71 -8.51 16.52
N SER A 282 -8.77 -9.77 16.09
CA SER A 282 -8.89 -10.90 17.01
C SER A 282 -7.71 -11.03 17.96
N PHE A 283 -6.49 -10.65 17.56
CA PHE A 283 -5.31 -10.66 18.43
C PHE A 283 -5.33 -9.57 19.50
N ARG A 284 -6.18 -8.55 19.37
CA ARG A 284 -6.24 -7.38 20.27
C ARG A 284 -7.51 -7.35 21.10
N LEU A 285 -8.60 -7.87 20.56
CA LEU A 285 -9.92 -7.96 21.18
C LEU A 285 -10.34 -9.44 21.28
N GLU A 286 -9.53 -10.23 21.99
CA GLU A 286 -9.64 -11.70 21.99
C GLU A 286 -11.00 -12.21 22.48
N ASP A 287 -11.57 -11.55 23.50
CA ASP A 287 -12.85 -11.93 24.10
C ASP A 287 -14.06 -11.59 23.20
N SER A 288 -13.85 -10.73 22.21
CA SER A 288 -14.92 -10.22 21.34
C SER A 288 -14.87 -10.80 19.93
N PHE A 289 -13.69 -11.16 19.43
CA PHE A 289 -13.47 -11.71 18.09
C PHE A 289 -13.07 -13.19 18.19
N LEU A 290 -14.09 -14.03 18.44
CA LEU A 290 -13.92 -15.42 18.83
C LEU A 290 -13.54 -16.37 17.68
N ASP A 291 -13.87 -16.02 16.44
CA ASP A 291 -13.78 -16.93 15.29
C ASP A 291 -12.40 -16.86 14.58
N ARG A 292 -11.31 -16.71 15.33
CA ARG A 292 -9.94 -16.54 14.77
C ARG A 292 -9.52 -17.69 13.86
N GLU A 293 -9.67 -18.94 14.31
CA GLU A 293 -9.32 -20.13 13.53
C GLU A 293 -10.15 -20.26 12.25
N LEU A 294 -11.44 -19.89 12.32
CA LEU A 294 -12.29 -19.86 11.15
C LEU A 294 -11.80 -18.80 10.16
N ALA A 295 -11.49 -17.59 10.61
CA ALA A 295 -10.95 -16.53 9.77
C ALA A 295 -9.64 -16.94 9.07
N LEU A 296 -8.72 -17.57 9.81
CA LEU A 296 -7.47 -18.12 9.26
C LEU A 296 -7.74 -19.18 8.19
N SER A 297 -8.68 -20.11 8.45
CA SER A 297 -9.04 -21.15 7.48
C SER A 297 -9.66 -20.56 6.20
N GLN A 298 -10.56 -19.58 6.31
CA GLN A 298 -11.18 -18.93 5.16
C GLN A 298 -10.14 -18.10 4.39
N ARG A 299 -9.22 -17.42 5.09
CA ARG A 299 -8.14 -16.66 4.47
C ARG A 299 -7.22 -17.57 3.64
N ALA A 300 -6.90 -18.76 4.15
CA ALA A 300 -6.14 -19.76 3.42
C ALA A 300 -6.90 -20.26 2.16
N ILE A 301 -8.22 -20.48 2.26
CA ILE A 301 -9.06 -20.84 1.11
C ILE A 301 -9.06 -19.72 0.07
N CYS A 302 -9.23 -18.46 0.45
CA CYS A 302 -9.12 -17.32 -0.47
C CYS A 302 -7.77 -17.31 -1.18
N SER A 303 -6.67 -17.51 -0.46
CA SER A 303 -5.31 -17.58 -1.04
C SER A 303 -5.23 -18.67 -2.11
N MET A 304 -5.69 -19.89 -1.82
CA MET A 304 -5.66 -21.00 -2.78
C MET A 304 -6.54 -20.72 -4.01
N LEU A 305 -7.70 -20.08 -3.84
CA LEU A 305 -8.60 -19.73 -4.95
C LEU A 305 -8.02 -18.63 -5.85
N ILE A 306 -7.37 -17.63 -5.25
CA ILE A 306 -6.62 -16.58 -5.95
C ILE A 306 -5.51 -17.23 -6.79
N GLU A 307 -4.68 -18.08 -6.17
CA GLU A 307 -3.60 -18.79 -6.85
C GLU A 307 -4.11 -19.65 -8.01
N GLY A 308 -5.16 -20.44 -7.80
CA GLY A 308 -5.75 -21.25 -8.85
C GLY A 308 -6.37 -20.43 -9.99
N PHE A 309 -6.79 -19.19 -9.76
CA PHE A 309 -7.18 -18.29 -10.86
C PHE A 309 -5.96 -17.77 -11.63
N LEU A 310 -4.89 -17.41 -10.93
CA LEU A 310 -3.68 -16.88 -11.55
C LEU A 310 -2.96 -17.92 -12.41
N GLU A 311 -2.90 -19.18 -11.95
CA GLU A 311 -2.36 -20.30 -12.73
C GLU A 311 -3.13 -20.53 -14.03
N ARG A 312 -4.48 -20.51 -13.97
CA ARG A 312 -5.36 -20.79 -15.12
C ARG A 312 -5.57 -19.59 -16.05
N GLY A 313 -5.67 -18.40 -15.46
CA GLY A 313 -6.13 -17.18 -16.10
C GLY A 313 -5.03 -16.21 -16.52
N GLY A 314 -3.78 -16.39 -16.05
CA GLY A 314 -2.62 -15.61 -16.48
C GLY A 314 -2.29 -15.76 -17.97
N TRP A 315 -2.79 -16.81 -18.61
CA TRP A 315 -2.65 -17.08 -20.04
C TRP A 315 -3.88 -16.64 -20.83
N ARG A 316 -4.00 -15.35 -21.10
CA ARG A 316 -4.60 -14.96 -22.40
C ARG A 316 -3.49 -15.05 -23.43
N GLN A 317 -3.59 -15.99 -24.38
CA GLN A 317 -2.70 -15.98 -25.54
C GLN A 317 -2.70 -14.55 -26.12
N PRO A 318 -1.54 -13.93 -26.36
CA PRO A 318 -1.50 -12.72 -27.15
C PRO A 318 -2.21 -13.05 -28.46
N MET A 319 -3.24 -12.28 -28.81
CA MET A 319 -3.77 -12.35 -30.18
C MET A 319 -2.57 -12.18 -31.10
N ALA A 320 -2.33 -13.17 -31.97
CA ALA A 320 -1.23 -13.15 -32.90
C ALA A 320 -1.34 -11.91 -33.78
N SER A 321 -0.72 -10.80 -33.37
CA SER A 321 -0.36 -9.74 -34.30
C SER A 321 0.75 -10.33 -35.14
N SER A 322 0.42 -10.69 -36.38
CA SER A 322 1.35 -11.17 -37.39
C SER A 322 2.64 -10.34 -37.37
N VAL A 323 3.73 -10.93 -36.89
CA VAL A 323 5.07 -10.38 -37.06
C VAL A 323 5.38 -10.43 -38.56
N PRO A 324 5.69 -9.31 -39.24
CA PRO A 324 6.10 -9.36 -40.64
C PRO A 324 7.39 -10.16 -40.75
N SER A 325 7.39 -11.13 -41.64
CA SER A 325 8.53 -11.99 -41.92
C SER A 325 9.73 -11.21 -42.45
N ARG A 326 10.90 -11.48 -41.87
CA ARG A 326 12.27 -11.34 -42.40
C ARG A 326 12.54 -10.13 -43.31
N ILE A 327 13.21 -9.12 -42.75
CA ILE A 327 14.13 -8.29 -43.53
C ILE A 327 15.53 -8.90 -43.36
N SER A 328 16.09 -9.37 -44.47
CA SER A 328 17.46 -9.87 -44.59
C SER A 328 18.48 -8.84 -44.09
N SER A 329 19.26 -9.21 -43.08
CA SER A 329 20.42 -8.44 -42.63
C SER A 329 21.57 -8.58 -43.64
N THR A 330 21.69 -7.61 -44.55
CA THR A 330 22.95 -7.33 -45.25
C THR A 330 23.92 -6.69 -44.26
N SER A 331 24.96 -7.45 -43.90
CA SER A 331 26.07 -7.02 -43.06
C SER A 331 26.93 -5.98 -43.78
N LEU A 332 26.86 -4.71 -43.38
CA LEU A 332 27.81 -3.67 -43.79
C LEU A 332 28.94 -3.58 -42.77
N LEU A 333 29.82 -4.58 -42.77
CA LEU A 333 31.15 -4.53 -42.16
C LEU A 333 32.09 -5.41 -43.01
N SER A 334 32.70 -4.82 -44.04
CA SER A 334 34.03 -5.17 -44.58
C SER A 334 34.26 -4.57 -45.97
N GLN A 335 34.56 -3.28 -46.04
CA GLN A 335 35.38 -2.77 -47.16
C GLN A 335 36.42 -1.80 -46.63
N SER A 336 37.46 -2.38 -46.03
CA SER A 336 38.76 -1.77 -45.88
C SER A 336 39.57 -2.00 -47.16
N ASN A 337 39.94 -0.91 -47.82
CA ASN A 337 41.14 -0.68 -48.64
C ASN A 337 41.91 -1.92 -49.14
N LYS A 338 41.91 -2.13 -50.45
CA LYS A 338 43.12 -2.50 -51.21
C LYS A 338 43.15 -1.79 -52.57
N GLN A 339 44.04 -0.82 -52.67
CA GLN A 339 44.73 -0.46 -53.89
C GLN A 339 45.55 -1.69 -54.34
N ASP A 340 45.56 -1.99 -55.64
CA ASP A 340 46.78 -2.07 -56.45
C ASP A 340 46.52 -2.79 -57.78
N LEU A 341 46.93 -2.07 -58.84
CA LEU A 341 47.29 -2.49 -60.21
C LEU A 341 46.22 -3.04 -61.15
#